data_AF-A0A7Y9EQ75-F1
#
_entry.id   AF-A0A7Y9EQ75-F1
#
_cell.length_a   1.000
_cell.length_b   1.000
_cell.length_c   1.000
_cell.angle_alpha   90.00
_cell.angle_beta   90.00
_cell.angle_gamma   90.00
#
_symmetry.space_group_name_H-M   'P 1'
#
loop_
_entity.id
_entity.type
_entity.pdbx_description
1 polymer ?
#
loop_
_entity_poly.entity_id
_entity_poly.type
_entity_poly.pdbx_seq_one_letter_code
_entity_poly.pdbx_strand_id
1 'polypeptide(L)'
;MDERITAWAHSVPAGARRDGPSLADLGGKDEVLAADAYFFDGPFLDHLVSAVAHQMEHEVENGEGDDADLHELVIAGLAATTRHVAFAGAVDALTRHPALARALGPVLRIWIFGLWLDGGHGAAT
;
A
#
# COMPACT_ATOMS: atom_id res chain seq x y z
N MET A 1 5.72 11.41 9.80
CA MET A 1 6.00 10.15 9.09
C MET A 1 7.50 9.94 8.85
N ASP A 2 8.24 10.91 8.27
CA ASP A 2 9.70 10.78 8.02
C ASP A 2 10.53 10.28 9.21
N GLU A 3 10.32 10.84 10.40
CA GLU A 3 11.04 10.44 11.61
C GLU A 3 10.80 8.96 11.96
N ARG A 4 9.59 8.46 11.72
CA ARG A 4 9.23 7.06 12.01
C ARG A 4 9.86 6.10 11.01
N ILE A 5 9.83 6.43 9.72
CA ILE A 5 10.53 5.65 8.67
C ILE A 5 12.04 5.63 8.96
N THR A 6 12.60 6.77 9.35
CA THR A 6 14.01 6.87 9.72
C THR A 6 14.33 6.01 10.95
N ALA A 7 13.51 6.08 12.00
CA ALA A 7 13.66 5.29 13.21
C ALA A 7 13.57 3.77 12.92
N TRP A 8 12.60 3.35 12.12
CA TRP A 8 12.47 1.97 11.66
C TRP A 8 13.70 1.51 10.85
N ALA A 9 14.16 2.32 9.89
CA ALA A 9 15.33 1.97 9.08
C ALA A 9 16.60 1.80 9.93
N HIS A 10 16.70 2.52 11.05
CA HIS A 10 17.78 2.37 12.01
C HIS A 10 17.62 1.18 12.97
N SER A 11 16.39 0.77 13.30
CA SER A 11 16.14 -0.36 14.19
C SER A 11 16.29 -1.71 13.48
N VAL A 12 16.08 -1.75 12.16
CA VAL A 12 16.09 -2.99 11.37
C VAL A 12 17.42 -3.22 10.62
N PRO A 13 18.01 -4.44 10.67
CA PRO A 13 19.19 -4.80 9.88
C PRO A 13 18.96 -4.61 8.38
N ALA A 14 20.01 -4.20 7.64
CA ALA A 14 19.90 -3.88 6.21
C ALA A 14 19.26 -5.00 5.35
N GLY A 15 19.52 -6.27 5.69
CA GLY A 15 18.95 -7.42 4.97
C GLY A 15 17.46 -7.64 5.20
N ALA A 16 16.90 -7.12 6.30
CA ALA A 16 15.49 -7.23 6.67
C ALA A 16 14.67 -5.99 6.28
N ARG A 17 15.32 -4.87 5.92
CA ARG A 17 14.63 -3.65 5.47
C ARG A 17 13.77 -3.86 4.23
N ARG A 18 14.13 -4.83 3.39
CA ARG A 18 13.32 -5.16 2.20
C ARG A 18 11.90 -5.57 2.60
N ASP A 19 11.70 -6.18 3.77
CA ASP A 19 10.38 -6.66 4.21
C ASP A 19 9.44 -5.51 4.62
N GLY A 20 9.98 -4.29 4.71
CA GLY A 20 9.22 -3.08 5.00
C GLY A 20 8.77 -2.98 6.47
N PRO A 21 8.23 -1.81 6.87
CA PRO A 21 7.73 -1.56 8.22
C PRO A 21 6.35 -2.19 8.43
N SER A 22 6.01 -2.48 9.68
CA SER A 22 4.64 -2.78 10.12
C SER A 22 3.86 -1.50 10.43
N LEU A 23 2.53 -1.59 10.63
CA LEU A 23 1.76 -0.44 11.12
C LEU A 23 2.28 0.08 12.46
N ALA A 24 2.71 -0.80 13.37
CA ALA A 24 3.26 -0.41 14.66
C ALA A 24 4.52 0.46 14.51
N ASP A 25 5.40 0.14 13.56
CA ASP A 25 6.58 0.94 13.24
C ASP A 25 6.22 2.33 12.69
N LEU A 26 5.09 2.43 11.98
CA LEU A 26 4.58 3.67 11.41
C LEU A 26 3.68 4.47 12.39
N GLY A 27 3.47 3.98 13.60
CA GLY A 27 2.68 4.64 14.64
C GLY A 27 1.20 4.24 14.70
N GLY A 28 0.82 3.16 14.01
CA GLY A 28 -0.51 2.57 14.02
C GLY A 28 -1.35 2.93 12.80
N LYS A 29 -2.54 2.30 12.71
CA LYS A 29 -3.48 2.44 11.60
C LYS A 29 -3.89 3.89 11.36
N ASP A 30 -4.36 4.59 12.40
CA ASP A 30 -4.89 5.96 12.27
C ASP A 30 -3.86 6.94 11.71
N GLU A 31 -2.60 6.80 12.12
CA GLU A 31 -1.49 7.63 11.67
C GLU A 31 -1.13 7.36 10.21
N VAL A 32 -1.25 6.11 9.76
CA VAL A 32 -1.02 5.73 8.36
C VAL A 32 -2.16 6.24 7.48
N LEU A 33 -3.41 6.10 7.91
CA LEU A 33 -4.57 6.66 7.21
C LEU A 33 -4.50 8.18 7.09
N ALA A 34 -4.03 8.87 8.13
CA ALA A 34 -3.87 10.33 8.12
C ALA A 34 -2.67 10.83 7.30
N ALA A 35 -1.79 9.93 6.83
CA ALA A 35 -0.57 10.26 6.10
C ALA A 35 -0.64 9.86 4.62
N ASP A 36 -1.83 9.81 4.04
CA ASP A 36 -2.08 9.45 2.63
C ASP A 36 -1.19 10.20 1.64
N ALA A 37 -1.17 11.54 1.69
CA ALA A 37 -0.39 12.40 0.80
C ALA A 37 1.11 12.10 0.91
N TYR A 38 1.59 11.75 2.10
CA TYR A 38 2.99 11.39 2.31
C TYR A 38 3.37 10.14 1.53
N PHE A 39 2.50 9.12 1.50
CA PHE A 39 2.76 7.89 0.75
C PHE A 39 2.50 8.04 -0.74
N PHE A 40 1.51 8.84 -1.13
CA PHE A 40 1.04 8.94 -2.51
C PHE A 40 1.98 9.82 -3.35
N ASP A 41 2.44 10.94 -2.78
CA ASP A 41 3.35 11.88 -3.42
C ASP A 41 4.83 11.56 -3.14
N GLY A 42 5.09 10.78 -2.09
CA GLY A 42 6.41 10.40 -1.64
C GLY A 42 7.00 9.18 -2.37
N PRO A 43 8.24 8.78 -2.00
CA PRO A 43 8.89 7.59 -2.55
C PRO A 43 8.50 6.29 -1.82
N PHE A 44 7.68 6.36 -0.77
CA PHE A 44 7.52 5.29 0.23
C PHE A 44 6.20 4.49 0.10
N LEU A 45 5.60 4.45 -1.09
CA LEU A 45 4.37 3.69 -1.31
C LEU A 45 4.55 2.17 -1.03
N ASP A 46 5.76 1.65 -1.26
CA ASP A 46 6.15 0.30 -0.91
C ASP A 46 6.09 0.04 0.62
N HIS A 47 6.43 1.04 1.43
CA HIS A 47 6.36 0.94 2.89
C HIS A 47 4.92 0.87 3.37
N LEU A 48 4.00 1.58 2.71
CA LEU A 48 2.56 1.45 2.96
C LEU A 48 2.08 0.02 2.62
N VAL A 49 2.45 -0.50 1.45
CA VAL A 49 2.07 -1.86 1.03
C VAL A 49 2.55 -2.90 2.04
N SER A 50 3.81 -2.84 2.46
CA SER A 50 4.35 -3.75 3.47
C SER A 50 3.64 -3.62 4.81
N ALA A 51 3.33 -2.40 5.27
CA ALA A 51 2.66 -2.21 6.56
C ALA A 51 1.25 -2.82 6.59
N VAL A 52 0.50 -2.65 5.50
CA VAL A 52 -0.83 -3.27 5.34
C VAL A 52 -0.71 -4.79 5.22
N ALA A 53 0.30 -5.31 4.54
CA ALA A 53 0.51 -6.74 4.44
C ALA A 53 0.81 -7.37 5.82
N HIS A 54 1.69 -6.77 6.62
CA HIS A 54 1.99 -7.23 7.99
C HIS A 54 0.76 -7.19 8.88
N GLN A 55 -0.09 -6.16 8.74
CA GLN A 55 -1.35 -6.08 9.48
C GLN A 55 -2.29 -7.22 9.12
N MET A 56 -2.49 -7.48 7.82
CA MET A 56 -3.36 -8.56 7.37
C MET A 56 -2.83 -9.94 7.79
N GLU A 57 -1.51 -10.15 7.76
CA GLU A 57 -0.88 -11.37 8.30
C GLU A 57 -1.17 -11.53 9.80
N HIS A 58 -1.05 -10.45 10.57
CA HIS A 58 -1.40 -10.43 11.99
C HIS A 58 -2.90 -10.68 12.25
N GLU A 59 -3.80 -10.11 11.46
CA GLU A 59 -5.25 -10.32 11.58
C GLU A 59 -5.64 -11.77 11.30
N VAL A 60 -5.05 -12.37 10.27
CA VAL A 60 -5.27 -13.79 9.93
C VAL A 60 -4.82 -14.71 11.06
N GLU A 61 -3.69 -14.40 11.70
CA GLU A 61 -3.19 -15.17 12.85
C GLU A 61 -4.10 -15.04 14.09
N ASN A 62 -4.69 -13.86 14.30
CA ASN A 62 -5.54 -13.57 15.47
C ASN A 62 -7.04 -13.84 15.22
N GLY A 63 -7.44 -14.16 13.99
CA GLY A 63 -8.85 -14.35 13.62
C GLY A 63 -9.65 -13.05 13.61
N GLU A 64 -8.99 -11.92 13.39
CA GLU A 64 -9.60 -10.60 13.27
C GLU A 64 -10.15 -10.35 11.86
N GLY A 65 -11.07 -9.39 11.73
CA GLY A 65 -11.73 -9.07 10.47
C GLY A 65 -10.84 -8.26 9.53
N ASP A 66 -11.11 -8.37 8.23
CA ASP A 66 -10.41 -7.67 7.16
C ASP A 66 -10.53 -6.14 7.26
N ASP A 67 -9.41 -5.42 7.10
CA ASP A 67 -9.37 -3.96 7.19
C ASP A 67 -9.52 -3.28 5.82
N ALA A 68 -10.77 -3.09 5.41
CA ALA A 68 -11.13 -2.49 4.12
C ALA A 68 -10.52 -1.09 3.91
N ASP A 69 -10.38 -0.27 4.97
CA ASP A 69 -9.84 1.09 4.85
C ASP A 69 -8.38 1.08 4.41
N LEU A 70 -7.59 0.14 4.93
CA LEU A 70 -6.18 -0.02 4.58
C LEU A 70 -6.00 -0.55 3.16
N HIS A 71 -6.88 -1.46 2.74
CA HIS A 71 -6.92 -1.94 1.36
C HIS A 71 -7.27 -0.82 0.37
N GLU A 72 -8.27 0.00 0.68
CA GLU A 72 -8.63 1.17 -0.11
C GLU A 72 -7.49 2.18 -0.18
N LEU A 73 -6.77 2.43 0.92
CA LEU A 73 -5.62 3.33 0.95
C LEU A 73 -4.50 2.86 0.00
N VAL A 74 -4.18 1.56 -0.02
CA VAL A 74 -3.18 0.99 -0.94
C VAL A 74 -3.62 1.16 -2.40
N ILE A 75 -4.89 0.89 -2.70
CA ILE A 75 -5.43 1.04 -4.06
C ILE A 75 -5.41 2.50 -4.49
N ALA A 76 -5.85 3.41 -3.63
CA ALA A 76 -5.81 4.84 -3.87
C ALA A 76 -4.38 5.32 -4.13
N GLY A 77 -3.40 4.86 -3.34
CA GLY A 77 -1.99 5.20 -3.53
C GLY A 77 -1.42 4.68 -4.86
N LEU A 78 -1.74 3.44 -5.24
CA LEU A 78 -1.34 2.87 -6.54
C LEU A 78 -1.96 3.64 -7.72
N ALA A 79 -3.18 4.13 -7.57
CA ALA A 79 -3.88 4.89 -8.62
C ALA A 79 -3.40 6.35 -8.70
N ALA A 80 -3.10 6.98 -7.56
CA ALA A 80 -2.74 8.39 -7.47
C ALA A 80 -1.24 8.65 -7.73
N THR A 81 -0.37 7.67 -7.45
CA THR A 81 1.06 7.91 -7.54
C THR A 81 1.50 8.19 -8.99
N THR A 82 2.18 9.32 -9.18
CA THR A 82 2.77 9.71 -10.46
C THR A 82 4.26 9.34 -10.56
N ARG A 83 4.81 8.79 -9.47
CA ARG A 83 6.22 8.41 -9.37
C ARG A 83 6.42 6.96 -9.77
N HIS A 84 6.96 6.75 -10.96
CA HIS A 84 7.26 5.40 -11.48
C HIS A 84 8.09 4.53 -10.52
N VAL A 85 9.05 5.13 -9.81
CA VAL A 85 9.90 4.39 -8.85
C VAL A 85 9.08 3.92 -7.63
N ALA A 86 8.19 4.77 -7.11
CA ALA A 86 7.33 4.41 -5.98
C ALA A 86 6.32 3.33 -6.39
N PHE A 87 5.73 3.45 -7.58
CA PHE A 87 4.86 2.43 -8.15
C PHE A 87 5.58 1.09 -8.33
N ALA A 88 6.78 1.10 -8.92
CA ALA A 88 7.57 -0.11 -9.10
C ALA A 88 7.94 -0.77 -7.75
N GLY A 89 8.32 0.02 -6.75
CA GLY A 89 8.57 -0.48 -5.40
C GLY A 89 7.32 -1.08 -4.75
N ALA A 90 6.17 -0.44 -4.90
CA ALA A 90 4.89 -0.95 -4.40
C ALA A 90 4.51 -2.28 -5.07
N VAL A 91 4.69 -2.40 -6.39
CA VAL A 91 4.47 -3.66 -7.11
C VAL A 91 5.45 -4.74 -6.64
N ASP A 92 6.73 -4.42 -6.45
CA ASP A 92 7.70 -5.36 -5.87
C ASP A 92 7.25 -5.85 -4.48
N ALA A 93 6.81 -4.94 -3.61
CA ALA A 93 6.26 -5.28 -2.31
C ALA A 93 5.04 -6.20 -2.41
N LEU A 94 4.12 -5.95 -3.34
CA LEU A 94 2.98 -6.86 -3.57
C LEU A 94 3.42 -8.26 -4.02
N THR A 95 4.51 -8.39 -4.77
CA THR A 95 5.04 -9.72 -5.14
C THR A 95 5.57 -10.50 -3.95
N ARG A 96 6.04 -9.79 -2.91
CA ARG A 96 6.51 -10.37 -1.65
C ARG A 96 5.37 -10.73 -0.70
N HIS A 97 4.23 -10.06 -0.82
CA HIS A 97 3.04 -10.28 0.00
C HIS A 97 1.85 -10.80 -0.84
N PRO A 98 1.89 -12.07 -1.31
CA PRO A 98 0.90 -12.60 -2.25
C PRO A 98 -0.52 -12.74 -1.67
N ALA A 99 -0.65 -12.77 -0.34
CA ALA A 99 -1.95 -12.77 0.32
C ALA A 99 -2.65 -11.40 0.12
N LEU A 100 -1.93 -10.29 0.35
CA LEU A 100 -2.45 -8.95 0.11
C LEU A 100 -2.76 -8.75 -1.37
N ALA A 101 -1.86 -9.18 -2.26
CA ALA A 101 -2.10 -9.10 -3.71
C ALA A 101 -3.39 -9.83 -4.14
N ARG A 102 -3.71 -10.97 -3.51
CA ARG A 102 -4.97 -11.68 -3.74
C ARG A 102 -6.18 -10.92 -3.20
N ALA A 103 -6.08 -10.34 -2.01
CA ALA A 103 -7.14 -9.54 -1.41
C ALA A 103 -7.49 -8.31 -2.27
N LEU A 104 -6.48 -7.62 -2.80
CA LEU A 104 -6.66 -6.45 -3.66
C LEU A 104 -7.13 -6.80 -5.08
N GLY A 105 -6.84 -8.01 -5.56
CA GLY A 105 -7.09 -8.44 -6.94
C GLY A 105 -8.52 -8.18 -7.47
N PRO A 106 -9.59 -8.56 -6.74
CA PRO A 106 -10.96 -8.25 -7.15
C PRO A 106 -11.23 -6.74 -7.29
N VAL A 107 -10.71 -5.93 -6.38
CA VAL A 107 -10.96 -4.48 -6.36
C VAL A 107 -10.17 -3.77 -7.47
N LEU A 108 -8.91 -4.16 -7.68
CA LEU A 108 -8.10 -3.68 -8.80
C LEU A 108 -8.74 -4.02 -10.16
N ARG A 109 -9.38 -5.19 -10.29
CA ARG A 109 -10.11 -5.55 -11.50
C ARG A 109 -11.29 -4.62 -11.75
N ILE A 110 -12.07 -4.30 -10.71
CA ILE A 110 -13.19 -3.35 -10.80
C ILE A 110 -12.68 -1.97 -11.20
N TRP A 111 -11.58 -1.51 -10.61
CA TRP A 111 -10.97 -0.21 -10.92
C TRP A 111 -10.52 -0.09 -12.37
N ILE A 112 -9.82 -1.09 -12.91
CA ILE A 112 -9.40 -1.11 -14.32
C ILE A 112 -10.62 -1.04 -15.25
N PHE A 113 -11.69 -1.77 -14.93
CA PHE A 113 -12.93 -1.71 -15.74
C PHE A 113 -13.68 -0.39 -15.59
N GLY A 114 -13.72 0.21 -14.40
CA GLY A 114 -14.32 1.52 -14.16
C GLY A 114 -13.59 2.65 -14.89
N LEU A 115 -12.26 2.66 -14.84
CA LEU A 115 -11.42 3.62 -15.56
C LEU A 115 -11.59 3.50 -17.09
N TRP A 116 -11.76 2.27 -17.59
CA TRP A 116 -12.01 2.01 -19.01
C TRP A 116 -13.40 2.47 -19.47
N LEU A 117 -14.41 2.39 -18.61
CA LEU A 117 -15.77 2.86 -18.91
C LEU A 117 -15.87 4.40 -18.85
N ASP A 118 -15.15 5.06 -17.95
CA ASP A 118 -15.15 6.52 -17.83
C ASP A 118 -14.33 7.20 -18.95
N GLY A 119 -13.26 6.55 -19.42
CA GLY A 119 -12.46 7.00 -20.57
C GLY A 119 -13.10 6.82 -21.96
N GLY A 120 -14.32 6.26 -22.04
CA GLY A 120 -15.00 5.90 -23.29
C GLY A 120 -15.87 6.98 -23.92
N HIS A 121 -15.96 8.20 -23.36
CA HIS A 121 -16.83 9.28 -23.86
C HIS A 121 -16.05 10.54 -24.30
N GLY A 122 -15.00 10.37 -25.11
CA GLY A 122 -14.19 11.51 -25.60
C GLY A 122 -13.52 11.36 -26.96
N ALA A 123 -13.93 10.39 -27.79
CA ALA A 123 -13.38 10.24 -29.14
C ALA A 123 -14.42 9.73 -30.14
N ALA A 124 -15.48 10.50 -30.35
CA ALA A 124 -16.27 10.42 -31.57
C ALA A 124 -16.97 11.77 -31.82
N THR A 125 -16.65 12.33 -32.99
CA THR A 125 -17.28 13.44 -33.74
C THR A 125 -17.11 14.86 -33.20
#